data_AF-X0UMI2-F1
#
_entry.id   AF-X0UMI2-F1
#
_cell.length_a   1.000
_cell.length_b   1.000
_cell.length_c   1.000
_cell.angle_alpha   90.00
_cell.angle_beta   90.00
_cell.angle_gamma   90.00
#
_symmetry.space_group_name_H-M   'P 1'
#
loop_
_entity.id
_entity.type
_entity.pdbx_description
1 polymer ?
#
loop_
_entity_poly.entity_id
_entity_poly.type
_entity_poly.pdbx_seq_one_letter_code
_entity_poly.pdbx_strand_id
1 'polypeptide(L)'
;MKKNWIIISIIVVLTLVIMIFVTQTKKDLGEIKIGAIMPLTGELATYGEPVKNGMELAVEEINAKGGINGTLLRIIFEDDLGDPKTAVSAFNKLIDSEKVPIILGPLTSGASMATAPVAERRKVVQLSTIAGTIKLKYAGDYIFRVFASDELQAKAIVDKAIDIFGSKKAAILYINNAYGQGIKEITENRYIERGGQLVAIESFNESDKDFRTQLIKIKNVKPDLIFCLSYWKEGALILVQAKELGIDTKFL
;
A
#
# COMPACT_ATOMS: atom_id res chain seq x y z
N MET A 1 -54.71 49.01 29.78
CA MET A 1 -53.23 49.05 29.76
C MET A 1 -52.57 47.75 30.25
N LYS A 2 -52.96 47.16 31.39
CA LYS A 2 -52.33 45.93 31.94
C LYS A 2 -52.44 44.67 31.05
N LYS A 3 -53.53 44.50 30.30
CA LYS A 3 -53.79 43.31 29.46
C LYS A 3 -52.84 43.20 28.25
N ASN A 4 -52.43 44.35 27.69
CA ASN A 4 -51.51 44.38 26.54
C ASN A 4 -50.08 44.04 26.95
N TRP A 5 -49.70 44.33 28.19
CA TRP A 5 -48.38 44.00 28.74
C TRP A 5 -48.19 42.49 28.90
N ILE A 6 -49.24 41.77 29.32
CA ILE A 6 -49.21 40.31 29.47
C ILE A 6 -49.01 39.62 28.12
N ILE A 7 -49.70 40.10 27.07
CA ILE A 7 -49.59 39.53 25.72
C ILE A 7 -48.17 39.77 25.14
N ILE A 8 -47.61 40.96 25.36
CA ILE A 8 -46.24 41.29 24.93
C ILE A 8 -45.22 40.41 25.65
N SER A 9 -45.37 40.20 26.96
CA SER A 9 -44.49 39.32 27.73
C SER A 9 -44.54 37.86 27.26
N ILE A 10 -45.73 37.35 26.92
CA ILE A 10 -45.87 35.98 26.39
C ILE A 10 -45.19 35.85 25.03
N ILE A 11 -45.36 36.82 24.12
CA ILE A 11 -44.74 36.79 22.79
C ILE A 11 -43.22 36.86 22.90
N VAL A 12 -42.68 37.68 23.80
CA VAL A 12 -41.23 37.79 24.05
C VAL A 12 -40.66 36.48 24.61
N VAL A 13 -41.36 35.84 25.54
CA VAL A 13 -40.93 34.54 26.09
C VAL A 13 -41.01 33.45 25.02
N LEU A 14 -42.05 33.43 24.19
CA LEU A 14 -42.20 32.44 23.12
C LEU A 14 -41.11 32.61 22.05
N THR A 15 -40.78 33.85 21.68
CA THR A 15 -39.70 34.14 20.71
C THR A 15 -38.32 33.82 21.28
N LEU A 16 -38.09 34.04 22.58
CA LEU A 16 -36.86 33.60 23.25
C LEU A 16 -36.74 32.07 23.29
N VAL A 17 -37.83 31.35 23.58
CA VAL A 17 -37.83 29.87 23.57
C VAL A 17 -37.61 29.31 22.16
N ILE A 18 -38.21 29.92 21.13
CA ILE A 18 -37.97 29.54 19.73
C ILE A 18 -36.53 29.84 19.32
N MET A 19 -35.95 30.98 19.73
CA MET A 19 -34.52 31.25 19.49
C MET A 19 -33.62 30.23 20.15
N ILE A 20 -33.92 29.79 21.38
CA ILE A 20 -33.14 28.75 22.10
C ILE A 20 -33.26 27.38 21.40
N PHE A 21 -34.42 27.06 20.81
CA PHE A 21 -34.58 25.82 20.03
C PHE A 21 -33.92 25.89 18.64
N VAL A 22 -33.88 27.07 18.01
CA VAL A 22 -33.18 27.30 16.73
C VAL A 22 -31.65 27.38 16.92
N THR A 23 -31.19 27.77 18.11
CA THR A 23 -29.77 27.66 18.53
C THR A 23 -29.46 26.33 19.19
N GLN A 24 -30.15 25.24 18.84
CA GLN A 24 -29.51 23.93 18.87
C GLN A 24 -28.29 24.02 17.95
N THR A 25 -27.16 24.33 18.59
CA THR A 25 -25.82 24.30 18.05
C THR A 25 -25.72 23.07 17.18
N LYS A 26 -25.54 23.26 15.86
CA LYS A 26 -24.91 22.23 15.04
C LYS A 26 -23.65 21.86 15.80
N LYS A 27 -23.69 20.72 16.49
CA LYS A 27 -22.55 20.16 17.17
C LYS A 27 -21.47 20.09 16.10
N ASP A 28 -20.42 20.89 16.25
CA ASP A 28 -19.24 20.72 15.42
C ASP A 28 -18.70 19.34 15.77
N LEU A 29 -19.09 18.36 14.94
CA LEU A 29 -18.72 16.97 15.14
C LEU A 29 -17.24 16.75 14.80
N GLY A 30 -16.52 17.78 14.34
CA GLY A 30 -15.16 17.70 13.83
C GLY A 30 -15.07 16.92 12.53
N GLU A 31 -13.84 16.64 12.10
CA GLU A 31 -13.54 15.66 11.05
C GLU A 31 -12.85 14.45 11.68
N ILE A 32 -13.22 13.25 11.26
CA ILE A 32 -12.42 12.05 11.56
C ILE A 32 -11.23 12.09 10.61
N LYS A 33 -10.04 12.27 11.17
CA LYS A 33 -8.78 12.28 10.41
C LYS A 33 -8.11 10.91 10.47
N ILE A 34 -7.72 10.40 9.30
CA ILE A 34 -6.79 9.27 9.18
C ILE A 34 -5.61 9.68 8.32
N GLY A 35 -4.43 9.13 8.61
CA GLY A 35 -3.25 9.35 7.80
C GLY A 35 -3.15 8.36 6.65
N ALA A 36 -2.43 8.71 5.61
CA ALA A 36 -2.04 7.78 4.57
C ALA A 36 -0.61 8.07 4.09
N ILE A 37 0.20 7.03 3.91
CA ILE A 37 1.57 7.13 3.42
C ILE A 37 1.70 6.29 2.17
N MET A 38 2.18 6.89 1.08
CA MET A 38 2.43 6.19 -0.17
C MET A 38 3.38 7.00 -1.07
N PRO A 39 4.03 6.36 -2.06
CA PRO A 39 4.86 7.08 -3.02
C PRO A 39 3.97 7.86 -3.97
N LEU A 40 3.82 9.16 -3.74
CA LEU A 40 3.03 10.05 -4.59
C LEU A 40 3.87 10.72 -5.66
N THR A 41 5.18 10.79 -5.46
CA THR A 41 6.13 11.25 -6.47
C THR A 41 7.28 10.24 -6.62
N GLY A 42 8.15 10.47 -7.61
CA GLY A 42 9.26 9.59 -7.92
C GLY A 42 8.89 8.34 -8.72
N GLU A 43 9.75 7.32 -8.67
CA GLU A 43 9.63 6.16 -9.57
C GLU A 43 8.40 5.29 -9.28
N LEU A 44 7.97 5.23 -8.01
CA LEU A 44 6.82 4.44 -7.58
C LEU A 44 5.48 5.21 -7.58
N ALA A 45 5.44 6.46 -8.05
CA ALA A 45 4.21 7.25 -8.17
C ALA A 45 3.11 6.52 -8.97
N THR A 46 3.51 5.72 -9.97
CA THR A 46 2.60 4.90 -10.78
C THR A 46 1.79 3.88 -9.96
N TYR A 47 2.23 3.56 -8.75
CA TYR A 47 1.50 2.72 -7.79
C TYR A 47 0.72 3.55 -6.77
N GLY A 48 1.29 4.64 -6.27
CA GLY A 48 0.67 5.45 -5.22
C GLY A 48 -0.52 6.27 -5.70
N GLU A 49 -0.45 6.86 -6.90
CA GLU A 49 -1.54 7.68 -7.44
C GLU A 49 -2.87 6.90 -7.57
N PRO A 50 -2.92 5.69 -8.19
CA PRO A 50 -4.16 4.92 -8.22
C PRO A 50 -4.70 4.55 -6.84
N VAL A 51 -3.82 4.24 -5.89
CA VAL A 51 -4.22 3.93 -4.50
C VAL A 51 -4.81 5.16 -3.83
N LYS A 52 -4.17 6.33 -3.96
CA LYS A 52 -4.69 7.60 -3.45
C LYS A 52 -6.06 7.91 -4.03
N ASN A 53 -6.22 7.79 -5.35
CA ASN A 53 -7.49 8.06 -6.02
C ASN A 53 -8.61 7.11 -5.53
N GLY A 54 -8.30 5.84 -5.32
CA GLY A 54 -9.24 4.87 -4.75
C GLY A 54 -9.64 5.19 -3.31
N MET A 55 -8.69 5.66 -2.49
CA MET A 55 -8.96 6.12 -1.14
C MET A 55 -9.83 7.38 -1.11
N GLU A 56 -9.55 8.35 -1.98
CA GLU A 56 -10.34 9.58 -2.09
C GLU A 56 -11.77 9.27 -2.53
N LEU A 57 -11.95 8.42 -3.54
CA LEU A 57 -13.28 7.95 -3.96
C LEU A 57 -14.06 7.29 -2.82
N ALA A 58 -13.41 6.43 -2.03
CA ALA A 58 -14.05 5.79 -0.88
C ALA A 58 -14.48 6.82 0.18
N VAL A 59 -13.67 7.85 0.44
CA VAL A 59 -14.02 8.95 1.36
C VAL A 59 -15.20 9.74 0.83
N GLU A 60 -15.21 10.08 -0.46
CA GLU A 60 -16.33 10.78 -1.10
C GLU A 60 -17.64 10.01 -0.96
N GLU A 61 -17.63 8.70 -1.22
CA GLU A 61 -18.81 7.84 -1.07
C GLU A 61 -19.29 7.74 0.39
N ILE A 62 -18.37 7.64 1.35
CA ILE A 62 -18.69 7.60 2.79
C ILE A 62 -19.32 8.93 3.23
N ASN A 63 -18.71 10.05 2.85
CA ASN A 63 -19.18 11.38 3.23
C ASN A 63 -20.50 11.74 2.56
N ALA A 64 -20.73 11.33 1.30
CA ALA A 64 -22.00 11.50 0.62
C ALA A 64 -23.15 10.75 1.31
N LYS A 65 -22.86 9.67 2.05
CA LYS A 65 -23.84 8.91 2.86
C LYS A 65 -24.02 9.46 4.29
N GLY A 66 -23.50 10.65 4.58
CA GLY A 66 -23.60 11.29 5.89
C GLY A 66 -22.42 11.01 6.82
N GLY A 67 -21.33 10.44 6.31
CA GLY A 67 -20.11 10.18 7.09
C GLY A 67 -20.25 9.01 8.07
N ILE A 68 -19.33 8.94 9.04
CA ILE A 68 -19.32 7.91 10.08
C ILE A 68 -20.02 8.48 11.31
N ASN A 69 -21.18 7.94 11.65
CA ASN A 69 -22.03 8.44 12.75
C ASN A 69 -22.36 9.94 12.65
N GLY A 70 -22.49 10.47 11.43
CA GLY A 70 -22.74 11.89 11.18
C GLY A 70 -21.48 12.77 11.08
N THR A 71 -20.28 12.20 11.27
CA THR A 71 -19.01 12.92 11.19
C THR A 71 -18.28 12.63 9.88
N LEU A 72 -17.81 13.67 9.20
CA LEU A 72 -17.10 13.51 7.92
C LEU A 72 -15.70 12.92 8.12
N LEU A 73 -15.30 12.05 7.20
CA LEU A 73 -13.98 11.44 7.12
C LEU A 73 -13.05 12.28 6.23
N ARG A 74 -11.80 12.43 6.64
CA ARG A 74 -10.74 13.05 5.83
C ARG A 74 -9.44 12.25 5.93
N ILE A 75 -8.80 12.06 4.78
CA ILE A 75 -7.47 11.47 4.71
C ILE A 75 -6.43 12.57 4.58
N ILE A 76 -5.32 12.41 5.31
CA ILE A 76 -4.15 13.27 5.21
C ILE A 76 -3.02 12.44 4.62
N PHE A 77 -2.62 12.81 3.40
CA PHE A 77 -1.61 12.09 2.65
C PHE A 77 -0.22 12.67 2.91
N GLU A 78 0.76 11.78 3.09
CA GLU A 78 2.18 12.11 3.05
C GLU A 78 2.87 11.25 1.98
N ASP A 79 3.79 11.89 1.26
CA ASP A 79 4.61 11.25 0.25
C ASP A 79 5.86 10.64 0.88
N ASP A 80 6.05 9.32 0.71
CA ASP A 80 7.26 8.64 1.16
C ASP A 80 8.32 8.46 0.06
N LEU A 81 8.05 8.87 -1.18
CA LEU A 81 8.95 8.70 -2.33
C LEU A 81 9.32 7.23 -2.61
N GLY A 82 8.68 6.26 -1.97
CA GLY A 82 9.07 4.85 -1.97
C GLY A 82 10.24 4.52 -1.04
N ASP A 83 10.76 5.48 -0.28
CA ASP A 83 11.94 5.36 0.56
C ASP A 83 11.60 5.06 2.03
N PRO A 84 12.18 4.02 2.66
CA PRO A 84 11.88 3.65 4.04
C PRO A 84 12.17 4.75 5.08
N LYS A 85 13.22 5.56 4.88
CA LYS A 85 13.58 6.63 5.83
C LYS A 85 12.59 7.79 5.75
N THR A 86 12.19 8.14 4.54
CA THR A 86 11.18 9.18 4.28
C THR A 86 9.82 8.73 4.80
N ALA A 87 9.45 7.44 4.64
CA ALA A 87 8.24 6.87 5.23
C ALA A 87 8.17 7.02 6.76
N VAL A 88 9.27 6.77 7.47
CA VAL A 88 9.34 6.99 8.93
C VAL A 88 9.15 8.46 9.30
N SER A 89 9.67 9.37 8.47
CA SER A 89 9.53 10.81 8.70
C SER A 89 8.09 11.28 8.48
N ALA A 90 7.45 10.83 7.39
CA ALA A 90 6.03 11.01 7.09
C ALA A 90 5.14 10.45 8.21
N PHE A 91 5.45 9.25 8.71
CA PHE A 91 4.72 8.61 9.80
C PHE A 91 4.75 9.44 11.09
N ASN A 92 5.93 9.91 11.50
CA ASN A 92 6.03 10.77 12.68
C ASN A 92 5.27 12.09 12.48
N LYS A 93 5.33 12.70 11.29
CA LYS A 93 4.59 13.94 10.99
C LYS A 93 3.07 13.75 11.14
N LEU A 94 2.51 12.67 10.58
CA LEU A 94 1.08 12.36 10.72
C LEU A 94 0.66 12.19 12.19
N ILE A 95 1.49 11.55 13.01
CA ILE A 95 1.18 11.37 14.43
C ILE A 95 1.39 12.64 15.24
N ASP A 96 2.49 13.35 15.01
CA ASP A 96 2.90 14.46 15.87
C ASP A 96 2.18 15.76 15.52
N SER A 97 1.92 16.02 14.24
CA SER A 97 1.20 17.22 13.78
C SER A 97 -0.30 16.98 13.67
N GLU A 98 -0.71 15.88 13.04
CA GLU A 98 -2.13 15.65 12.71
C GLU A 98 -2.87 14.79 13.73
N LYS A 99 -2.14 14.17 14.67
CA LYS A 99 -2.69 13.34 15.76
C LYS A 99 -3.58 12.19 15.26
N VAL A 100 -3.29 11.63 14.08
CA VAL A 100 -4.09 10.55 13.50
C VAL A 100 -3.88 9.22 14.24
N PRO A 101 -4.95 8.48 14.58
CA PRO A 101 -4.86 7.21 15.30
C PRO A 101 -4.61 6.00 14.39
N ILE A 102 -4.83 6.18 13.08
CA ILE A 102 -4.71 5.15 12.05
C ILE A 102 -3.95 5.75 10.87
N ILE A 103 -3.00 4.99 10.33
CA ILE A 103 -2.26 5.32 9.11
C ILE A 103 -2.46 4.19 8.10
N LEU A 104 -3.02 4.53 6.95
CA LEU A 104 -3.11 3.65 5.78
C LEU A 104 -1.78 3.65 5.04
N GLY A 105 -1.33 2.49 4.59
CA GLY A 105 0.03 2.29 4.10
C GLY A 105 1.04 2.09 5.25
N PRO A 106 2.35 2.15 4.96
CA PRO A 106 2.95 2.43 3.66
C PRO A 106 2.65 1.40 2.56
N LEU A 107 2.93 1.77 1.31
CA LEU A 107 2.67 0.94 0.13
C LEU A 107 3.70 -0.19 -0.02
N THR A 108 4.98 0.12 0.12
CA THR A 108 6.06 -0.84 -0.15
C THR A 108 6.39 -1.69 1.08
N SER A 109 6.91 -2.90 0.85
CA SER A 109 7.39 -3.79 1.92
C SER A 109 8.50 -3.17 2.76
N GLY A 110 9.44 -2.44 2.12
CA GLY A 110 10.53 -1.76 2.83
C GLY A 110 10.01 -0.65 3.74
N ALA A 111 9.18 0.25 3.23
CA ALA A 111 8.58 1.33 4.00
C ALA A 111 7.72 0.80 5.14
N SER A 112 6.86 -0.19 4.86
CA SER A 112 5.97 -0.77 5.88
C SER A 112 6.73 -1.43 7.03
N MET A 113 7.83 -2.12 6.73
CA MET A 113 8.68 -2.71 7.78
C MET A 113 9.47 -1.66 8.57
N ALA A 114 9.82 -0.53 7.95
CA ALA A 114 10.52 0.55 8.64
C ALA A 114 9.61 1.34 9.58
N THR A 115 8.34 1.55 9.21
CA THR A 115 7.35 2.24 10.04
C THR A 115 6.74 1.36 11.12
N ALA A 116 6.69 0.04 10.93
CA ALA A 116 6.05 -0.88 11.88
C ALA A 116 6.56 -0.76 13.35
N PRO A 117 7.88 -0.73 13.63
CA PRO A 117 8.35 -0.54 15.00
C PRO A 117 7.94 0.82 15.61
N VAL A 118 7.74 1.85 14.78
CA VAL A 118 7.26 3.16 15.22
C VAL A 118 5.77 3.07 15.55
N ALA A 119 4.98 2.45 14.68
CA ALA A 119 3.55 2.20 14.88
C ALA A 119 3.28 1.44 16.20
N GLU A 120 4.02 0.36 16.44
CA GLU A 120 3.94 -0.43 17.68
C GLU A 120 4.23 0.41 18.93
N ARG A 121 5.37 1.12 18.95
CA ARG A 121 5.75 1.94 20.11
C ARG A 121 4.76 3.06 20.37
N ARG A 122 4.17 3.63 19.32
CA ARG A 122 3.22 4.74 19.40
C ARG A 122 1.77 4.28 19.56
N LYS A 123 1.50 2.97 19.48
CA LYS A 123 0.15 2.37 19.50
C LYS A 123 -0.78 2.96 18.45
N VAL A 124 -0.25 3.16 17.24
CA VAL A 124 -0.97 3.67 16.08
C VAL A 124 -1.18 2.52 15.11
N VAL A 125 -2.42 2.32 14.66
CA VAL A 125 -2.74 1.25 13.70
C VAL A 125 -2.10 1.59 12.37
N GLN A 126 -1.23 0.70 11.88
CA GLN A 126 -0.70 0.74 10.53
C GLN A 126 -1.41 -0.31 9.68
N LEU A 127 -2.10 0.13 8.62
CA LEU A 127 -2.77 -0.77 7.67
C LEU A 127 -2.09 -0.69 6.32
N SER A 128 -1.09 -1.55 6.07
CA SER A 128 -0.39 -1.56 4.79
C SER A 128 -1.31 -1.92 3.62
N THR A 129 -1.15 -1.22 2.50
CA THR A 129 -2.05 -1.27 1.34
C THR A 129 -1.64 -2.32 0.32
N ILE A 130 -0.35 -2.38 -0.04
CA ILE A 130 0.20 -3.27 -1.08
C ILE A 130 1.33 -4.16 -0.54
N ALA A 131 1.94 -3.86 0.61
CA ALA A 131 3.08 -4.64 1.07
C ALA A 131 2.67 -6.10 1.41
N GLY A 132 3.17 -7.04 0.62
CA GLY A 132 2.89 -8.46 0.76
C GLY A 132 3.89 -9.21 1.63
N THR A 133 4.99 -8.58 2.07
CA THR A 133 6.08 -9.30 2.75
C THR A 133 5.59 -10.10 3.95
N ILE A 134 6.04 -11.36 4.07
CA ILE A 134 5.66 -12.25 5.17
C ILE A 134 6.07 -11.69 6.54
N LYS A 135 7.09 -10.83 6.57
CA LYS A 135 7.62 -10.23 7.81
C LYS A 135 6.57 -9.37 8.54
N LEU A 136 5.61 -8.78 7.81
CA LEU A 136 4.52 -8.00 8.42
C LEU A 136 3.65 -8.84 9.36
N LYS A 137 3.53 -10.16 9.14
CA LYS A 137 2.81 -11.07 10.04
C LYS A 137 3.37 -11.05 11.48
N TYR A 138 4.66 -10.73 11.63
CA TYR A 138 5.37 -10.76 12.90
C TYR A 138 5.81 -9.35 13.35
N ALA A 139 5.25 -8.30 12.73
CA ALA A 139 5.69 -6.93 12.93
C ALA A 139 5.04 -6.24 14.13
N GLY A 140 4.03 -6.86 14.75
CA GLY A 140 3.42 -6.43 16.00
C GLY A 140 1.89 -6.38 15.98
N ASP A 141 1.29 -5.92 17.08
CA ASP A 141 -0.15 -6.01 17.34
C ASP A 141 -0.98 -4.90 16.67
N TYR A 142 -0.33 -3.78 16.32
CA TYR A 142 -0.91 -2.63 15.62
C TYR A 142 -0.64 -2.67 14.11
N ILE A 143 -0.05 -3.76 13.59
CA ILE A 143 0.30 -3.90 12.18
C ILE A 143 -0.68 -4.82 11.46
N PHE A 144 -1.32 -4.29 10.44
CA PHE A 144 -2.27 -4.98 9.59
C PHE A 144 -1.91 -4.78 8.12
N ARG A 145 -2.45 -5.63 7.25
CA ARG A 145 -2.39 -5.44 5.80
C ARG A 145 -3.70 -5.86 5.15
N VAL A 146 -4.06 -5.20 4.06
CA VAL A 146 -5.19 -5.60 3.20
C VAL A 146 -4.74 -6.37 1.96
N PHE A 147 -3.45 -6.36 1.64
CA PHE A 147 -2.89 -7.11 0.52
C PHE A 147 -2.62 -8.58 0.89
N ALA A 148 -2.71 -9.45 -0.13
CA ALA A 148 -2.39 -10.86 0.04
C ALA A 148 -0.89 -11.06 0.34
N SER A 149 -0.56 -12.10 1.11
CA SER A 149 0.83 -12.47 1.40
C SER A 149 1.61 -12.77 0.12
N ASP A 150 2.82 -12.24 0.01
CA ASP A 150 3.79 -12.65 -1.02
C ASP A 150 4.05 -14.16 -0.94
N GLU A 151 3.99 -14.73 0.27
CA GLU A 151 4.13 -16.18 0.45
C GLU A 151 3.02 -16.97 -0.26
N LEU A 152 1.78 -16.51 -0.12
CA LEU A 152 0.64 -17.17 -0.74
C LEU A 152 0.71 -17.03 -2.26
N GLN A 153 1.01 -15.83 -2.74
CA GLN A 153 1.11 -15.52 -4.17
C GLN A 153 2.26 -16.28 -4.84
N ALA A 154 3.47 -16.22 -4.27
CA ALA A 154 4.64 -16.87 -4.85
C ALA A 154 4.49 -18.39 -4.87
N LYS A 155 3.95 -19.01 -3.80
CA LYS A 155 3.68 -20.45 -3.81
C LYS A 155 2.68 -20.84 -4.89
N ALA A 156 1.60 -20.09 -5.05
CA ALA A 156 0.61 -20.35 -6.10
C ALA A 156 1.20 -20.18 -7.52
N ILE A 157 2.05 -19.17 -7.74
CA ILE A 157 2.73 -18.94 -9.02
C ILE A 157 3.70 -20.07 -9.34
N VAL A 158 4.52 -20.49 -8.37
CA VAL A 158 5.45 -21.61 -8.52
C VAL A 158 4.71 -22.92 -8.77
N ASP A 159 3.63 -23.18 -8.03
CA ASP A 159 2.84 -24.39 -8.21
C ASP A 159 2.25 -24.43 -9.62
N LYS A 160 1.70 -23.31 -10.11
CA LYS A 160 1.22 -23.17 -11.48
C LYS A 160 2.32 -23.35 -12.53
N ALA A 161 3.53 -22.85 -12.26
CA ALA A 161 4.66 -23.00 -13.16
C ALA A 161 5.01 -24.48 -13.41
N ILE A 162 4.96 -25.30 -12.36
CA ILE A 162 5.28 -26.73 -12.44
C ILE A 162 4.08 -27.53 -12.95
N ASP A 163 2.90 -27.30 -12.40
CA ASP A 163 1.71 -28.13 -12.65
C ASP A 163 1.07 -27.86 -14.02
N ILE A 164 1.09 -26.61 -14.46
CA ILE A 164 0.44 -26.21 -15.73
C ILE A 164 1.45 -26.06 -16.85
N PHE A 165 2.60 -25.43 -16.60
CA PHE A 165 3.60 -25.20 -17.64
C PHE A 165 4.64 -26.32 -17.74
N GLY A 166 4.66 -27.26 -16.79
CA GLY A 166 5.62 -28.36 -16.80
C GLY A 166 7.06 -27.88 -16.62
N SER A 167 7.28 -26.68 -16.09
CA SER A 167 8.61 -26.10 -15.92
C SER A 167 9.44 -26.99 -15.00
N LYS A 168 10.65 -27.32 -15.45
CA LYS A 168 11.64 -28.11 -14.70
C LYS A 168 12.93 -27.34 -14.46
N LYS A 169 13.19 -26.30 -15.26
CA LYS A 169 14.46 -25.57 -15.24
C LYS A 169 14.23 -24.07 -15.36
N ALA A 170 14.21 -23.36 -14.25
CA ALA A 170 13.89 -21.93 -14.22
C ALA A 170 15.10 -21.05 -13.87
N ALA A 171 15.00 -19.77 -14.21
CA ALA A 171 15.84 -18.71 -13.68
C ALA A 171 15.00 -17.71 -12.87
N ILE A 172 15.65 -17.00 -11.94
CA ILE A 172 15.03 -15.89 -11.21
C ILE A 172 15.77 -14.60 -11.58
N LEU A 173 15.01 -13.57 -11.97
CA LEU A 173 15.47 -12.19 -12.10
C LEU A 173 14.67 -11.34 -11.12
N TYR A 174 15.32 -10.72 -10.14
CA TYR A 174 14.60 -10.03 -9.06
C TYR A 174 15.18 -8.66 -8.74
N ILE A 175 14.29 -7.76 -8.29
CA ILE A 175 14.66 -6.43 -7.82
C ILE A 175 15.35 -6.49 -6.45
N ASN A 176 16.49 -5.85 -6.30
CA ASN A 176 17.30 -5.92 -5.09
C ASN A 176 16.80 -4.98 -3.98
N ASN A 177 15.63 -5.29 -3.43
CA ASN A 177 15.03 -4.59 -2.30
C ASN A 177 14.30 -5.55 -1.36
N ALA A 178 13.68 -5.03 -0.29
CA ALA A 178 12.98 -5.86 0.70
C ALA A 178 11.82 -6.70 0.11
N TYR A 179 11.15 -6.20 -0.94
CA TYR A 179 10.11 -6.93 -1.66
C TYR A 179 10.75 -8.07 -2.47
N GLY A 180 11.64 -7.74 -3.41
CA GLY A 180 12.25 -8.69 -4.33
C GLY A 180 13.05 -9.79 -3.62
N GLN A 181 13.83 -9.45 -2.58
CA GLN A 181 14.55 -10.43 -1.77
C GLN A 181 13.60 -11.42 -1.08
N GLY A 182 12.50 -10.90 -0.50
CA GLY A 182 11.52 -11.73 0.20
C GLY A 182 10.78 -12.69 -0.74
N ILE A 183 10.31 -12.18 -1.88
CA ILE A 183 9.60 -13.03 -2.85
C ILE A 183 10.54 -14.00 -3.58
N LYS A 184 11.81 -13.63 -3.81
CA LYS A 184 12.85 -14.50 -4.35
C LYS A 184 13.09 -15.70 -3.46
N GLU A 185 13.28 -15.49 -2.15
CA GLU A 185 13.54 -16.57 -1.20
C GLU A 185 12.39 -17.59 -1.17
N ILE A 186 11.15 -17.10 -1.17
CA ILE A 186 9.97 -17.96 -1.18
C ILE A 186 9.86 -18.74 -2.50
N THR A 187 10.07 -18.05 -3.63
CA THR A 187 10.02 -18.64 -4.97
C THR A 187 11.07 -19.73 -5.10
N GLU A 188 12.30 -19.46 -4.69
CA GLU A 188 13.41 -20.41 -4.73
C GLU A 188 13.13 -21.65 -3.91
N ASN A 189 12.76 -21.46 -2.63
CA ASN A 189 12.49 -22.57 -1.73
C ASN A 189 11.34 -23.45 -2.25
N ARG A 190 10.23 -22.83 -2.67
CA ARG A 190 9.07 -23.58 -3.18
C ARG A 190 9.38 -24.30 -4.49
N TYR A 191 10.11 -23.66 -5.41
CA TYR A 191 10.40 -24.26 -6.71
C TYR A 191 11.30 -25.50 -6.55
N ILE A 192 12.31 -25.43 -5.66
CA ILE A 192 13.16 -26.56 -5.30
C ILE A 192 12.37 -27.66 -4.58
N GLU A 193 11.53 -27.30 -3.60
CA GLU A 193 10.66 -28.25 -2.88
C GLU A 193 9.77 -29.05 -3.84
N ARG A 194 9.27 -28.40 -4.88
CA ARG A 194 8.43 -29.00 -5.92
C ARG A 194 9.24 -29.76 -6.99
N GLY A 195 10.55 -29.91 -6.83
CA GLY A 195 11.44 -30.67 -7.71
C GLY A 195 11.92 -29.92 -8.95
N GLY A 196 11.75 -28.60 -8.99
CA GLY A 196 12.30 -27.73 -10.03
C GLY A 196 13.79 -27.43 -9.80
N GLN A 197 14.52 -27.19 -10.89
CA GLN A 197 15.93 -26.80 -10.87
C GLN A 197 16.10 -25.31 -11.19
N LEU A 198 16.70 -24.54 -10.29
CA LEU A 198 17.13 -23.17 -10.60
C LEU A 198 18.50 -23.17 -11.26
N VAL A 199 18.65 -22.46 -12.38
CA VAL A 199 19.89 -22.45 -13.17
C VAL A 199 20.55 -21.10 -13.29
N ALA A 200 19.85 -20.03 -12.92
CA ALA A 200 20.41 -18.71 -12.71
C ALA A 200 19.55 -17.94 -11.71
N ILE A 201 20.21 -17.13 -10.89
CA ILE A 201 19.56 -16.16 -10.01
C ILE A 201 20.34 -14.86 -10.19
N GLU A 202 19.71 -13.88 -10.84
CA GLU A 202 20.29 -12.57 -11.09
C GLU A 202 19.45 -11.48 -10.42
N SER A 203 20.11 -10.39 -10.05
CA SER A 203 19.46 -9.22 -9.45
C SER A 203 19.71 -7.96 -10.26
N PHE A 204 18.82 -6.99 -10.09
CA PHE A 204 18.98 -5.61 -10.59
C PHE A 204 18.57 -4.62 -9.49
N ASN A 205 19.00 -3.37 -9.59
CA ASN A 205 18.65 -2.33 -8.63
C ASN A 205 17.39 -1.58 -9.05
N GLU A 206 16.72 -0.94 -8.08
CA GLU A 206 15.61 -0.04 -8.40
C GLU A 206 16.08 1.07 -9.33
N SER A 207 15.23 1.47 -10.28
CA SER A 207 15.52 2.51 -11.29
C SER A 207 16.54 2.14 -12.37
N ASP A 208 17.13 0.93 -12.34
CA ASP A 208 17.93 0.43 -13.46
C ASP A 208 17.11 0.48 -14.75
N LYS A 209 17.75 0.84 -15.88
CA LYS A 209 17.11 0.93 -17.19
C LYS A 209 17.68 -0.06 -18.21
N ASP A 210 18.76 -0.76 -17.87
CA ASP A 210 19.39 -1.77 -18.71
C ASP A 210 19.57 -3.06 -17.90
N PHE A 211 19.01 -4.15 -18.42
CA PHE A 211 18.97 -5.49 -17.83
C PHE A 211 19.68 -6.52 -18.72
N ARG A 212 20.30 -6.09 -19.83
CA ARG A 212 20.86 -6.99 -20.84
C ARG A 212 21.94 -7.90 -20.27
N THR A 213 22.76 -7.40 -19.34
CA THR A 213 23.81 -8.20 -18.69
C THR A 213 23.21 -9.42 -17.97
N GLN A 214 22.18 -9.21 -17.16
CA GLN A 214 21.47 -10.26 -16.43
C GLN A 214 20.76 -11.20 -17.41
N LEU A 215 20.06 -10.63 -18.39
CA LEU A 215 19.33 -11.39 -19.42
C LEU A 215 20.25 -12.27 -20.27
N ILE A 216 21.45 -11.81 -20.63
CA ILE A 216 22.43 -12.61 -21.38
C ILE A 216 22.91 -13.80 -20.55
N LYS A 217 23.22 -13.60 -19.25
CA LYS A 217 23.60 -14.71 -18.37
C LYS A 217 22.47 -15.74 -18.25
N ILE A 218 21.24 -15.28 -18.05
CA ILE A 218 20.04 -16.13 -17.99
C ILE A 218 19.86 -16.88 -19.32
N LYS A 219 20.00 -16.20 -20.47
CA LYS A 219 19.89 -16.82 -21.80
C LYS A 219 20.90 -17.95 -22.00
N ASN A 220 22.15 -17.75 -21.56
CA ASN A 220 23.23 -18.72 -21.75
C ASN A 220 23.00 -20.03 -21.00
N VAL A 221 22.28 -20.00 -19.88
CA VAL A 221 21.93 -21.21 -19.13
C VAL A 221 20.65 -21.90 -19.62
N LYS A 222 19.96 -21.33 -20.63
CA LYS A 222 18.79 -21.91 -21.31
C LYS A 222 17.71 -22.44 -20.36
N PRO A 223 17.05 -21.57 -19.56
CA PRO A 223 15.90 -21.97 -18.75
C PRO A 223 14.65 -22.13 -19.62
N ASP A 224 13.70 -22.95 -19.15
CA ASP A 224 12.36 -23.08 -19.72
C ASP A 224 11.37 -22.02 -19.18
N LEU A 225 11.75 -21.33 -18.10
CA LEU A 225 10.96 -20.31 -17.42
C LEU A 225 11.86 -19.26 -16.74
N ILE A 226 11.42 -18.00 -16.71
CA ILE A 226 12.05 -16.92 -15.94
C ILE A 226 11.01 -16.35 -14.98
N PHE A 227 11.25 -16.48 -13.67
CA PHE A 227 10.51 -15.73 -12.66
C PHE A 227 11.06 -14.30 -12.61
N CYS A 228 10.25 -13.32 -13.02
CA CYS A 228 10.58 -11.90 -13.09
C CYS A 228 9.91 -11.15 -11.94
N LEU A 229 10.66 -11.00 -10.85
CA LEU A 229 10.19 -10.43 -9.60
C LEU A 229 10.54 -8.94 -9.57
N SER A 230 9.75 -8.13 -10.29
CA SER A 230 10.02 -6.70 -10.54
C SER A 230 8.83 -5.81 -10.20
N TYR A 231 9.06 -4.49 -10.20
CA TYR A 231 8.00 -3.50 -10.39
C TYR A 231 7.68 -3.33 -11.88
N TRP A 232 6.60 -2.61 -12.19
CA TRP A 232 5.99 -2.55 -13.52
C TRP A 232 6.89 -1.88 -14.55
N LYS A 233 7.59 -0.80 -14.15
CA LYS A 233 8.48 -0.04 -15.05
C LYS A 233 9.67 -0.90 -15.48
N GLU A 234 10.38 -1.48 -14.52
CA GLU A 234 11.51 -2.38 -14.78
C GLU A 234 11.02 -3.64 -15.51
N GLY A 235 9.90 -4.23 -15.10
CA GLY A 235 9.33 -5.41 -15.75
C GLY A 235 9.03 -5.18 -17.23
N ALA A 236 8.44 -4.03 -17.58
CA ALA A 236 8.19 -3.67 -18.98
C ALA A 236 9.50 -3.57 -19.78
N LEU A 237 10.52 -2.90 -19.24
CA LEU A 237 11.83 -2.78 -19.88
C LEU A 237 12.56 -4.12 -20.01
N ILE A 238 12.48 -4.98 -18.98
CA ILE A 238 13.02 -6.35 -18.99
C ILE A 238 12.42 -7.14 -20.15
N LEU A 239 11.09 -7.11 -20.32
CA LEU A 239 10.41 -7.83 -21.39
C LEU A 239 10.79 -7.30 -22.79
N VAL A 240 10.91 -5.97 -22.94
CA VAL A 240 11.37 -5.35 -24.20
C VAL A 240 12.80 -5.80 -24.54
N GLN A 241 13.72 -5.71 -23.58
CA GLN A 241 15.13 -6.07 -23.80
C GLN A 241 15.33 -7.58 -23.98
N ALA A 242 14.52 -8.41 -23.30
CA ALA A 242 14.52 -9.85 -23.52
C ALA A 242 14.14 -10.19 -24.96
N LYS A 243 13.13 -9.50 -25.51
CA LYS A 243 12.72 -9.65 -26.92
C LYS A 243 13.81 -9.19 -27.89
N GLU A 244 14.46 -8.04 -27.64
CA GLU A 244 15.60 -7.56 -28.45
C GLU A 244 16.76 -8.56 -28.48
N LEU A 245 17.00 -9.24 -27.35
CA LEU A 245 18.01 -10.27 -27.23
C LEU A 245 17.57 -11.63 -27.80
N GLY A 246 16.36 -11.77 -28.33
CA GLY A 246 15.83 -13.04 -28.83
C GLY A 246 15.69 -14.10 -27.73
N ILE A 247 15.17 -13.72 -26.57
CA ILE A 247 14.80 -14.63 -25.48
C ILE A 247 13.31 -14.94 -25.62
N ASP A 248 13.01 -16.14 -26.12
CA ASP A 248 11.63 -16.65 -26.28
C ASP A 248 11.11 -17.42 -25.04
N THR A 249 11.93 -17.49 -23.97
CA THR A 249 11.56 -18.14 -22.72
C THR A 249 10.35 -17.46 -22.09
N LYS A 250 9.46 -18.24 -21.46
CA LYS A 250 8.28 -17.71 -20.77
C LYS A 250 8.70 -16.93 -19.51
N PHE A 251 7.99 -15.84 -19.24
CA PHE A 251 8.14 -15.03 -18.03
C PHE A 251 6.92 -15.22 -17.13
N LEU A 252 7.15 -15.27 -15.82
CA LEU A 252 6.13 -15.20 -14.77
C LEU A 252 6.47 -14.15 -13.72
#